data_AF-A0A220S3M8-F1
#
_entry.id   AF-A0A220S3M8-F1
#
_cell.length_a   1.000
_cell.length_b   1.000
_cell.length_c   1.000
_cell.angle_alpha   90.00
_cell.angle_beta   90.00
_cell.angle_gamma   90.00
#
_symmetry.space_group_name_H-M   'P 1'
#
loop_
_entity.id
_entity.type
_entity.pdbx_description
1 polymer ?
#
loop_
_entity_poly.entity_id
_entity_poly.type
_entity_poly.pdbx_seq_one_letter_code
_entity_poly.pdbx_strand_id
1 'polypeptide(L)' 'MGARPYSDLHKEKRISDLLLWNDQEAKRLMEEIAAEHGVAVDAIAELVAWERGQQEKMSRRGMTEVFDEVFDNKQYWK' A
#
# COMPACT_ATOMS: atom_id res chain seq x y z
N MET A 1 -2.18 -9.27 25.71
CA MET A 1 -1.99 -8.19 24.71
C MET A 1 -0.67 -8.43 24.01
N GLY A 2 -0.69 -9.10 22.85
CA GLY A 2 0.50 -9.25 22.02
C GLY A 2 0.67 -8.00 21.18
N ALA A 3 1.86 -7.41 21.17
CA ALA A 3 2.18 -6.31 20.26
C ALA A 3 1.93 -6.78 18.82
N ARG A 4 1.11 -6.05 18.05
CA ARG A 4 0.92 -6.36 16.63
C ARG A 4 2.27 -6.22 15.91
N PRO A 5 2.66 -7.17 15.05
CA PRO A 5 3.90 -7.05 14.29
C PRO A 5 3.93 -5.72 13.52
N TYR A 6 5.10 -5.09 13.46
CA TYR A 6 5.31 -3.77 12.85
C TYR A 6 4.85 -3.70 11.37
N SER A 7 4.78 -4.85 10.68
CA SER A 7 4.24 -5.00 9.32
C SER A 7 2.74 -4.72 9.21
N ASP A 8 1.95 -5.03 10.25
CA ASP A 8 0.49 -4.97 10.20
C ASP A 8 -0.02 -3.53 10.28
N LEU A 9 0.70 -2.65 10.98
CA LEU A 9 0.41 -1.22 11.05
C LEU A 9 0.58 -0.52 9.70
N HIS A 10 1.54 -0.98 8.89
CA HIS A 10 1.70 -0.49 7.51
C HIS A 10 0.65 -1.08 6.57
N LYS A 11 0.21 -2.32 6.81
CA LYS A 11 -0.85 -2.97 6.04
C LYS A 11 -2.17 -2.23 6.19
N GLU A 12 -2.65 -2.06 7.43
CA GLU A 12 -3.93 -1.37 7.69
C GLU A 12 -3.93 0.04 7.12
N LYS A 13 -2.87 0.83 7.33
CA LYS A 13 -2.76 2.19 6.76
C LYS A 13 -2.80 2.24 5.23
N ARG A 14 -2.43 1.17 4.55
CA ARG A 14 -2.39 1.08 3.08
C ARG A 14 -3.71 0.63 2.47
N ILE A 15 -4.63 0.09 3.26
CA ILE A 15 -5.92 -0.39 2.75
C ILE A 15 -7.10 0.33 3.37
N SER A 16 -6.94 0.95 4.55
CA SER A 16 -8.03 1.58 5.30
C SER A 16 -8.71 2.74 4.58
N ASP A 17 -8.02 3.39 3.65
CA ASP A 17 -8.56 4.47 2.82
C ASP A 17 -9.25 3.97 1.53
N LEU A 18 -9.12 2.68 1.19
CA LEU A 18 -9.75 2.11 0.01
C LEU A 18 -11.25 1.93 0.23
N LEU A 19 -12.05 2.21 -0.80
CA LEU A 19 -13.53 2.13 -0.73
C LEU A 19 -14.05 0.78 -0.21
N LEU A 20 -13.42 -0.33 -0.60
CA LEU A 20 -13.79 -1.67 -0.15
C LEU A 20 -13.55 -1.91 1.35
N TRP A 21 -12.66 -1.16 2.00
CA TRP A 21 -12.35 -1.31 3.44
C TRP A 21 -12.88 -0.14 4.28
N ASN A 22 -13.05 1.04 3.70
CA ASN A 22 -13.51 2.25 4.40
C ASN A 22 -15.04 2.36 4.48
N ASP A 23 -15.76 1.84 3.48
CA ASP A 23 -17.21 1.76 3.52
C ASP A 23 -17.65 0.45 4.18
N GLN A 24 -18.52 0.56 5.20
CA GLN A 24 -18.91 -0.58 6.03
C GLN A 24 -19.74 -1.61 5.25
N GLU A 25 -20.58 -1.16 4.31
CA GLU A 25 -21.43 -2.05 3.52
C GLU A 25 -20.63 -2.73 2.41
N ALA A 26 -19.75 -1.99 1.73
CA ALA A 26 -18.83 -2.57 0.75
C ALA A 26 -17.92 -3.62 1.40
N LYS A 27 -17.41 -3.34 2.60
CA LYS A 27 -16.58 -4.29 3.35
C LYS A 27 -17.35 -5.56 3.70
N ARG A 28 -18.60 -5.42 4.18
CA ARG A 28 -19.48 -6.56 4.48
C ARG A 28 -19.69 -7.44 3.25
N LEU A 29 -20.03 -6.85 2.11
CA LEU A 29 -20.26 -7.58 0.85
C LEU A 29 -19.00 -8.30 0.38
N MET A 30 -17.83 -7.67 0.50
CA MET A 30 -16.56 -8.32 0.18
C MET A 30 -16.29 -9.53 1.08
N GLU A 31 -16.52 -9.40 2.39
CA GLU A 31 -16.35 -10.50 3.35
C GLU A 31 -17.30 -11.68 3.05
N GLU A 32 -18.55 -11.39 2.71
CA GLU A 32 -19.56 -12.41 2.33
C GLU A 32 -19.16 -13.18 1.06
N ILE A 33 -18.80 -12.47 0.00
CA ILE A 33 -18.40 -13.08 -1.28
C ILE A 33 -17.09 -13.87 -1.12
N ALA A 34 -16.13 -13.34 -0.35
CA ALA A 34 -14.88 -14.02 -0.09
C ALA A 34 -15.11 -15.33 0.67
N ALA A 35 -15.99 -15.32 1.68
CA ALA A 35 -16.37 -16.52 2.41
C ALA A 35 -17.06 -17.56 1.52
N GLU A 36 -17.98 -17.14 0.64
CA GLU A 36 -18.69 -18.00 -0.31
C GLU A 36 -17.71 -18.75 -1.24
N HIS A 37 -16.63 -18.10 -1.66
CA HIS A 37 -15.64 -18.67 -2.56
C HIS A 37 -14.40 -19.26 -1.86
N GLY A 38 -14.38 -19.32 -0.52
CA GLY A 38 -13.23 -19.83 0.24
C GLY A 38 -11.97 -18.98 0.11
N VAL A 39 -12.13 -17.68 -0.15
CA VAL A 39 -11.04 -16.71 -0.25
C VAL A 39 -10.84 -16.02 1.10
N ALA A 40 -9.61 -15.99 1.58
CA ALA A 40 -9.28 -15.26 2.80
C ALA A 40 -9.18 -13.74 2.51
N VAL A 41 -10.04 -12.94 3.13
CA VAL A 41 -10.02 -11.46 3.00
C VAL A 41 -8.67 -10.88 3.42
N ASP A 42 -8.01 -11.48 4.40
CA ASP A 42 -6.67 -11.09 4.84
C ASP A 42 -5.60 -11.25 3.74
N ALA A 43 -5.74 -12.29 2.89
CA ALA A 43 -4.83 -12.48 1.76
C ALA A 43 -5.04 -11.40 0.69
N ILE A 44 -6.29 -11.00 0.45
CA ILE A 44 -6.62 -9.87 -0.45
C ILE A 44 -6.00 -8.58 0.10
N ALA A 45 -6.18 -8.32 1.40
CA ALA A 45 -5.61 -7.16 2.07
C ALA A 45 -4.08 -7.10 1.97
N GLU A 46 -3.40 -8.24 2.11
CA GLU A 46 -1.94 -8.34 1.97
C GLU A 46 -1.46 -8.05 0.55
N LEU A 47 -2.12 -8.62 -0.46
CA LEU A 47 -1.78 -8.40 -1.86
C LEU A 47 -1.94 -6.93 -2.26
N VAL A 48 -3.06 -6.31 -1.87
CA VAL A 48 -3.35 -4.90 -2.16
C VAL A 48 -2.37 -3.97 -1.45
N ALA A 49 -2.06 -4.24 -0.17
CA ALA A 49 -1.06 -3.47 0.56
C ALA A 49 0.34 -3.59 -0.07
N TRP A 50 0.72 -4.78 -0.52
CA TRP A 50 1.97 -5.01 -1.23
C TRP A 50 2.02 -4.24 -2.55
N GLU A 51 0.96 -4.30 -3.36
CA GLU A 51 0.89 -3.62 -4.66
C GLU A 51 1.03 -2.10 -4.49
N ARG A 52 0.28 -1.48 -3.56
CA ARG A 52 0.43 -0.05 -3.26
C ARG A 52 1.84 0.29 -2.77
N GLY A 53 2.45 -0.60 -1.99
CA GLY A 53 3.85 -0.49 -1.60
C GLY A 53 4.82 -0.51 -2.78
N GLN A 54 4.53 -1.26 -3.84
CA GLN A 54 5.33 -1.24 -5.07
C GLN A 54 5.05 0.01 -5.91
N GLN A 55 3.79 0.43 -6.04
CA GLN A 55 3.43 1.65 -6.78
C GLN A 55 4.08 2.91 -6.16
N GLU A 56 4.10 3.03 -4.83
CA GLU A 56 4.82 4.11 -4.15
C GLU A 56 6.32 4.07 -4.42
N LYS A 57 6.93 2.87 -4.44
CA LYS A 57 8.35 2.70 -4.78
C LYS A 57 8.63 3.06 -6.23
N MET A 58 7.75 2.69 -7.16
CA MET A 58 7.88 3.05 -8.58
C MET A 58 7.68 4.55 -8.80
N SER A 59 6.71 5.17 -8.12
CA SER A 59 6.52 6.63 -8.14
C SER A 59 7.75 7.37 -7.61
N ARG A 60 8.44 6.80 -6.60
CA ARG A 60 9.72 7.33 -6.10
C ARG A 60 10.90 7.10 -7.05
N ARG A 61 10.90 6.03 -7.86
CA ARG A 61 11.98 5.76 -8.83
C ARG A 61 12.19 6.88 -9.86
N GLY A 62 11.13 7.58 -10.28
CA GLY A 62 11.27 8.73 -11.18
C GLY A 62 11.71 10.05 -10.51
N MET A 63 11.63 10.13 -9.17
CA MET A 63 12.10 11.30 -8.43
C MET A 63 13.59 11.20 -8.11
N THR A 64 14.06 10.01 -7.75
CA THR A 64 15.47 9.81 -7.37
C THR A 64 16.41 10.08 -8.53
N GLU A 65 16.08 9.65 -9.75
CA GLU A 65 16.89 9.95 -10.94
C GLU A 65 16.97 11.46 -11.25
N VAL A 66 15.86 12.19 -11.11
CA VAL A 66 15.84 13.66 -11.29
C VAL A 66 16.60 14.37 -10.18
N PHE A 67 16.47 13.92 -8.93
CA PHE A 67 17.24 14.48 -7.81
C PHE A 67 18.73 14.20 -7.97
N ASP A 68 19.11 12.98 -8.35
CA ASP A 68 20.50 12.59 -8.58
C ASP A 68 21.08 13.39 -9.75
N GLU A 69 20.37 13.56 -10.87
CA GLU A 69 20.78 14.45 -11.97
C GLU A 69 20.93 15.92 -11.54
N VAL A 70 20.06 16.43 -10.68
CA VAL A 70 20.13 17.81 -10.17
C VAL A 70 21.27 17.99 -9.16
N PHE A 71 21.54 17.01 -8.29
CA PHE A 71 22.63 17.04 -7.32
C PHE A 71 24.01 16.83 -7.98
N ASP A 72 24.10 16.01 -9.02
CA ASP A 72 25.34 15.76 -9.77
C ASP A 72 25.67 16.86 -10.79
N ASN A 73 24.73 17.76 -11.10
CA ASN A 73 24.97 18.89 -11.98
C ASN A 73 25.78 20.00 -11.29
N LYS A 74 27.09 19.93 -11.45
CA LYS A 74 28.07 20.91 -10.94
C LYS A 74 27.90 22.34 -11.48
N GLN A 75 27.06 22.58 -12.49
CA GLN A 75 26.78 23.95 -12.94
C GLN A 75 25.77 24.69 -12.05
N TYR A 76 24.92 23.96 -11.33
CA TYR A 76 23.93 24.56 -10.42
C TYR A 76 24.49 24.96 -9.06
N TRP A 77 25.64 24.41 -8.70
CA TRP A 77 26.29 24.65 -7.42
C TRP A 77 27.65 25.31 -7.65
N LYS A 78 27.66 26.65 -7.62
CA LYS A 78 28.87 27.50 -7.57
C LYS A 78 29.41 27.60 -6.15
#